data_AF-A0A1V9XX89-F1
#
_entry.id   AF-A0A1V9XX89-F1
#
_cell.length_a   1.000
_cell.length_b   1.000
_cell.length_c   1.000
_cell.angle_alpha   90.00
_cell.angle_beta   90.00
_cell.angle_gamma   90.00
#
_symmetry.space_group_name_H-M   'P 1'
#
loop_
_entity.id
_entity.type
_entity.pdbx_description
1 polymer ?
#
loop_
_entity_poly.entity_id
_entity_poly.type
_entity_poly.pdbx_seq_one_letter_code
_entity_poly.pdbx_strand_id
1 'polypeptide(L)'
;MLHISAHNDMQLSVVTQNYEGILVSGLKCHTCDNDSYTFQVFNVLSVPIPSINPVEIYHCFDEFFRVEKVEDWLCPHCKEKRTASKHMRIARLPKHLIIHLVRFKNESWTAFSFSSYKKITNVVQFSVNLDTRELAQYVYSKEVKLKSYTLYAIVNHYGTISSGHYYSDCRFLPGTQWYRYSDQQVTTLQSKEPDVGSAYMLFYSCVD
;
A
#
# COMPACT_ATOMS: atom_id res chain seq x y z
N MET A 1 22.77 -5.44 13.90
CA MET A 1 22.04 -4.47 14.74
C MET A 1 22.64 -3.05 14.60
N LEU A 2 22.96 -2.64 13.37
CA LEU A 2 23.53 -1.33 13.02
C LEU A 2 22.94 -0.99 11.64
N HIS A 3 21.98 -0.08 11.58
CA HIS A 3 21.54 0.69 10.39
C HIS A 3 20.15 1.33 10.55
N ILE A 4 19.43 1.10 11.66
CA ILE A 4 18.22 1.89 11.99
C ILE A 4 18.61 3.26 12.56
N SER A 5 19.83 3.41 13.10
CA SER A 5 20.30 4.62 13.79
C SER A 5 20.67 5.80 12.89
N ALA A 6 20.82 5.62 11.57
CA ALA A 6 21.26 6.69 10.67
C ALA A 6 20.12 7.54 10.09
N HIS A 7 18.85 7.22 10.38
CA HIS A 7 17.70 8.00 9.91
C HIS A 7 17.14 8.99 10.94
N ASN A 8 17.85 9.23 12.05
CA ASN A 8 17.36 10.03 13.17
C ASN A 8 17.63 11.54 13.10
N ASP A 9 18.24 12.05 12.02
CA ASP A 9 18.51 13.50 11.86
C ASP A 9 17.66 14.16 10.75
N MET A 10 16.43 13.69 10.51
CA MET A 10 15.47 14.43 9.69
C MET A 10 14.62 15.34 10.55
N GLN A 11 14.48 16.61 10.15
CA GLN A 11 13.53 17.55 10.74
C GLN A 11 12.15 16.90 10.87
N LEU A 12 11.75 16.64 12.11
CA LEU A 12 10.47 16.03 12.46
C LEU A 12 9.33 16.99 12.11
N SER A 13 8.78 16.87 10.91
CA SER A 13 7.54 17.52 10.51
C SER A 13 6.31 16.72 10.98
N VAL A 14 5.15 17.37 11.07
CA VAL A 14 3.87 16.69 11.33
C VAL A 14 3.64 15.54 10.33
N VAL A 15 4.06 15.71 9.07
CA VAL A 15 3.93 14.66 8.04
C VAL A 15 4.81 13.47 8.39
N THR A 16 6.09 13.71 8.67
CA THR A 16 7.05 12.64 9.00
C THR A 16 6.62 11.84 10.23
N GLN A 17 6.13 12.52 11.27
CA GLN A 17 5.70 11.89 12.52
C GLN A 17 4.44 11.03 12.38
N ASN A 18 3.54 11.39 11.47
CA ASN A 18 2.21 10.77 11.40
C ASN A 18 2.05 9.78 10.24
N TYR A 19 2.70 10.02 9.10
CA TYR A 19 2.43 9.29 7.86
C TYR A 19 3.62 8.47 7.35
N GLU A 20 4.83 8.65 7.87
CA GLU A 20 5.98 7.87 7.40
C GLU A 20 6.02 6.48 8.01
N GLY A 21 6.06 5.47 7.14
CA GLY A 21 6.51 4.12 7.44
C GLY A 21 7.87 3.84 6.81
N ILE A 22 8.41 2.65 7.09
CA ILE A 22 9.69 2.19 6.54
C ILE A 22 9.50 0.78 6.00
N LEU A 23 9.89 0.58 4.73
CA LEU A 23 10.06 -0.71 4.09
C LEU A 23 11.54 -1.12 4.10
N VAL A 24 11.78 -2.43 4.05
CA VAL A 24 13.09 -3.04 3.82
C VAL A 24 13.01 -3.85 2.53
N SER A 25 13.80 -3.47 1.53
CA SER A 25 14.02 -4.27 0.32
C SER A 25 15.27 -5.11 0.52
N GLY A 26 15.14 -6.43 0.48
CA GLY A 26 16.25 -7.38 0.53
C GLY A 26 16.51 -8.00 -0.85
N LEU A 27 17.78 -8.23 -1.17
CA LEU A 27 18.23 -9.02 -2.32
C LEU A 27 19.08 -10.18 -1.82
N LYS A 28 18.64 -11.41 -2.10
CA LYS A 28 19.36 -12.63 -1.76
C LYS A 28 19.96 -13.28 -3.00
N CYS A 29 21.29 -13.40 -3.04
CA CYS A 29 22.00 -14.12 -4.10
C CYS A 29 21.66 -15.62 -4.07
N HIS A 30 21.31 -16.23 -5.21
CA HIS A 30 21.05 -17.68 -5.26
C HIS A 30 22.32 -18.54 -5.33
N THR A 31 23.49 -17.92 -5.55
CA THR A 31 24.77 -18.66 -5.69
C THR A 31 25.59 -18.67 -4.41
N CYS A 32 25.68 -17.54 -3.71
CA CYS A 32 26.50 -17.42 -2.50
C CYS A 32 25.70 -17.14 -1.23
N ASP A 33 24.36 -17.18 -1.32
CA ASP A 33 23.42 -16.91 -0.22
C ASP A 33 23.56 -15.55 0.48
N ASN A 34 24.39 -14.64 -0.04
CA ASN A 34 24.58 -13.32 0.53
C ASN A 34 23.31 -12.47 0.38
N ASP A 35 22.85 -11.91 1.49
CA ASP A 35 21.78 -10.92 1.54
C ASP A 35 22.33 -9.49 1.47
N SER A 36 21.59 -8.60 0.82
CA SER A 36 21.79 -7.14 0.93
C SER A 36 20.46 -6.47 1.19
N TYR A 37 20.45 -5.42 2.02
CA TYR A 37 19.24 -4.75 2.46
C TYR A 37 19.30 -3.25 2.20
N THR A 38 18.18 -2.67 1.81
CA THR A 38 18.00 -1.22 1.65
C THR A 38 16.70 -0.79 2.33
N PHE A 39 16.78 0.25 3.14
CA PHE A 39 15.61 0.85 3.80
C PHE A 39 15.01 1.93 2.90
N GLN A 40 13.68 1.98 2.85
CA GLN A 40 12.93 2.95 2.05
C GLN A 40 11.78 3.53 2.86
N VAL A 41 11.70 4.85 2.92
CA VAL A 41 10.58 5.56 3.55
C VAL A 41 9.38 5.56 2.61
N PHE A 42 8.18 5.43 3.15
CA PHE A 42 6.94 5.60 2.40
C PHE A 42 5.92 6.43 3.20
N ASN A 43 5.09 7.19 2.49
CA ASN A 43 3.91 7.86 3.06
C ASN A 43 2.59 7.21 2.61
N VAL A 44 2.62 6.53 1.46
CA VAL A 44 1.47 5.85 0.84
C VAL A 44 1.91 4.48 0.34
N LEU A 45 1.18 3.43 0.68
CA LEU A 45 1.35 2.11 0.07
C LEU A 45 0.48 2.00 -1.18
N SER A 46 1.11 2.08 -2.36
CA SER A 46 0.42 1.86 -3.63
C SER A 46 0.42 0.37 -3.95
N VAL A 47 -0.68 -0.32 -3.62
CA VAL A 47 -0.79 -1.77 -3.77
C VAL A 47 -1.46 -2.14 -5.10
N PRO A 48 -0.88 -3.08 -5.87
CA PRO A 48 -1.49 -3.59 -7.09
C PRO A 48 -2.76 -4.39 -6.77
N ILE A 49 -3.73 -4.34 -7.68
CA ILE A 49 -4.92 -5.21 -7.62
C ILE A 49 -4.64 -6.45 -8.48
N PRO A 50 -4.59 -7.66 -7.89
CA PRO A 50 -4.44 -8.90 -8.64
C PRO A 50 -5.69 -9.19 -9.48
N SER A 51 -5.51 -9.89 -10.59
CA SER A 51 -6.59 -10.26 -11.53
C SER A 51 -7.39 -11.47 -11.03
N ILE A 52 -7.91 -11.40 -9.81
CA ILE A 52 -8.74 -12.43 -9.17
C ILE A 52 -10.11 -11.85 -8.77
N ASN A 53 -11.10 -12.72 -8.55
CA ASN A 53 -12.44 -12.33 -8.11
C ASN A 53 -13.08 -13.47 -7.28
N PRO A 54 -13.53 -13.23 -6.02
CA PRO A 54 -13.45 -11.98 -5.27
C PRO A 54 -12.00 -11.56 -4.98
N VAL A 55 -11.79 -10.26 -4.74
CA VAL A 55 -10.48 -9.72 -4.33
C VAL A 55 -10.63 -9.01 -2.99
N GLU A 56 -9.79 -9.42 -2.04
CA GLU A 56 -9.66 -8.81 -0.72
C GLU A 56 -8.37 -8.01 -0.63
N ILE A 57 -8.31 -7.04 0.28
CA ILE A 57 -7.15 -6.19 0.49
C ILE A 57 -5.86 -6.97 0.78
N TYR A 58 -5.98 -8.14 1.44
CA TYR A 58 -4.85 -8.99 1.73
C TYR A 58 -4.21 -9.60 0.47
N HIS A 59 -5.01 -9.90 -0.55
CA HIS A 59 -4.47 -10.31 -1.85
C HIS A 59 -3.68 -9.19 -2.54
N CYS A 60 -4.05 -7.92 -2.31
CA CYS A 60 -3.26 -6.77 -2.78
C CYS A 60 -1.93 -6.67 -2.03
N PHE A 61 -1.90 -6.97 -0.73
CA PHE A 61 -0.66 -7.03 0.04
C PHE A 61 0.22 -8.22 -0.39
N ASP A 62 -0.37 -9.39 -0.63
CA ASP A 62 0.35 -10.55 -1.17
C ASP A 62 1.05 -10.20 -2.49
N GLU A 63 0.35 -9.55 -3.42
CA GLU A 63 0.93 -9.13 -4.69
C GLU A 63 2.00 -8.04 -4.50
N PHE A 64 1.80 -7.10 -3.57
CA PHE A 64 2.78 -6.05 -3.25
C PHE A 64 4.07 -6.60 -2.64
N PHE A 65 3.97 -7.57 -1.72
CA PHE A 65 5.09 -8.17 -1.01
C PHE A 65 5.63 -9.44 -1.67
N ARG A 66 5.13 -9.80 -2.85
CA ARG A 66 5.56 -10.99 -3.59
C ARG A 66 7.06 -10.97 -3.80
N VAL A 67 7.70 -12.12 -3.59
CA VAL A 67 9.11 -12.30 -3.90
C VAL A 67 9.30 -12.29 -5.41
N GLU A 68 10.18 -11.43 -5.90
CA GLU A 68 10.49 -11.30 -7.32
C GLU A 68 11.84 -11.94 -7.62
N LYS A 69 11.94 -12.66 -8.74
CA LYS A 69 13.24 -13.12 -9.26
C LYS A 69 13.88 -11.98 -10.04
N VAL A 70 15.12 -11.66 -9.72
CA VAL A 70 15.93 -10.67 -10.42
C VAL A 70 17.05 -11.39 -11.15
N GLU A 71 17.11 -11.23 -12.47
CA GLU A 71 18.18 -11.75 -13.30
C GLU A 71 19.26 -10.70 -13.52
N ASP A 72 20.48 -11.12 -13.84
CA ASP A 72 21.62 -10.25 -14.11
C ASP A 72 21.99 -9.23 -13.01
N TRP A 73 21.66 -9.51 -11.75
CA TRP A 73 22.07 -8.66 -10.63
C TRP A 73 23.56 -8.82 -10.34
N LEU A 74 24.31 -7.72 -10.29
CA LEU A 74 25.72 -7.73 -9.93
C LEU A 74 25.86 -7.97 -8.42
N CYS A 75 26.16 -9.22 -8.04
CA CYS A 75 26.31 -9.58 -6.64
C CYS A 75 27.60 -8.97 -6.05
N PRO A 76 27.54 -8.22 -4.93
CA PRO A 76 28.72 -7.57 -4.35
C PRO A 76 29.75 -8.58 -3.80
N HIS A 77 29.31 -9.78 -3.43
CA HIS A 77 30.19 -10.84 -2.93
C HIS A 77 30.80 -11.66 -4.07
N CYS A 78 29.98 -12.10 -5.05
CA CYS A 78 30.49 -12.88 -6.19
C CYS A 78 31.27 -12.02 -7.21
N LYS A 79 31.02 -10.70 -7.23
CA LYS A 79 31.55 -9.76 -8.24
C LYS A 79 31.18 -10.11 -9.69
N GLU A 80 30.08 -10.84 -9.86
CA GLU A 80 29.55 -11.29 -11.15
C GLU A 80 28.03 -11.14 -11.20
N LYS A 81 27.47 -11.14 -12.41
CA LYS A 81 26.02 -11.18 -12.63
C LYS A 81 25.46 -12.52 -12.15
N ARG A 82 24.44 -12.47 -11.29
CA ARG A 82 23.79 -13.62 -10.68
C ARG A 82 22.28 -13.41 -10.62
N THR A 83 21.58 -14.52 -10.54
CA THR A 83 20.17 -14.52 -10.15
C THR A 83 20.04 -14.25 -8.64
N ALA A 84 19.06 -13.43 -8.28
CA ALA A 84 18.71 -13.16 -6.91
C ALA A 84 17.19 -13.18 -6.70
N SER A 85 16.77 -13.28 -5.44
CA SER A 85 15.40 -12.99 -5.04
C SER A 85 15.34 -11.63 -4.37
N LYS A 86 14.45 -10.77 -4.87
CA LYS A 86 14.09 -9.50 -4.23
C LYS A 86 12.84 -9.71 -3.38
N HIS A 87 12.87 -9.26 -2.14
CA HIS A 87 11.73 -9.31 -1.25
C HIS A 87 11.57 -7.98 -0.52
N MET A 88 10.32 -7.55 -0.32
CA MET A 88 10.01 -6.35 0.46
C MET A 88 9.37 -6.75 1.78
N ARG A 89 9.67 -6.02 2.86
CA ARG A 89 9.09 -6.22 4.18
C ARG A 89 8.85 -4.88 4.87
N ILE A 90 7.95 -4.86 5.85
CA ILE A 90 7.64 -3.69 6.67
C ILE A 90 8.58 -3.66 7.88
N ALA A 91 9.41 -2.62 7.98
CA ALA A 91 10.20 -2.35 9.19
C ALA A 91 9.45 -1.46 10.19
N ARG A 92 8.60 -0.54 9.71
CA ARG A 92 7.83 0.36 10.58
C ARG A 92 6.54 0.77 9.88
N LEU A 93 5.42 0.69 10.59
CA LEU A 93 4.14 1.24 10.15
C LEU A 93 3.94 2.68 10.67
N PRO A 94 3.28 3.56 9.89
CA PRO A 94 2.95 4.92 10.31
C PRO A 94 1.76 4.98 11.28
N LYS A 95 1.55 6.10 12.00
CA LYS A 95 0.33 6.29 12.81
C LYS A 95 -0.93 6.35 11.95
N HIS A 96 -0.83 6.99 10.78
CA HIS A 96 -1.86 7.03 9.76
C HIS A 96 -1.38 6.30 8.52
N LEU A 97 -2.01 5.16 8.23
CA LEU A 97 -1.68 4.34 7.08
C LEU A 97 -2.58 4.72 5.90
N ILE A 98 -1.96 5.15 4.80
CA ILE A 98 -2.64 5.45 3.54
C ILE A 98 -2.36 4.31 2.56
N ILE A 99 -3.41 3.71 2.03
CA ILE A 99 -3.33 2.67 1.00
C ILE A 99 -3.97 3.20 -0.27
N HIS A 100 -3.22 3.20 -1.36
CA HIS A 100 -3.70 3.51 -2.70
C HIS A 100 -3.87 2.20 -3.48
N LEU A 101 -5.08 1.95 -3.97
CA LEU A 101 -5.37 0.81 -4.84
C LEU A 101 -5.01 1.20 -6.28
N VAL A 102 -3.99 0.56 -6.86
CA VAL A 102 -3.50 0.89 -8.20
C VAL A 102 -4.50 0.39 -9.25
N ARG A 103 -5.49 1.24 -9.54
CA ARG A 103 -6.62 0.92 -10.44
C ARG A 103 -6.35 1.18 -11.92
N PHE A 104 -5.36 1.98 -12.29
CA PHE A 104 -5.08 2.26 -13.70
C PHE A 104 -3.85 1.48 -14.16
N LYS A 105 -4.05 0.59 -15.12
CA LYS A 105 -2.96 -0.14 -15.78
C LYS A 105 -2.86 0.31 -17.23
N ASN A 106 -1.63 0.44 -17.71
CA ASN A 106 -1.35 0.70 -19.11
C ASN A 106 -1.62 -0.59 -19.90
N GLU A 107 -2.56 -0.56 -20.85
CA GLU A 107 -2.69 -1.61 -21.85
C GLU A 107 -1.81 -1.22 -23.06
N SER A 108 -0.86 -2.11 -23.39
CA SER A 108 0.21 -1.85 -24.35
C SER A 108 -0.28 -1.39 -25.73
N TRP A 109 0.54 -0.55 -26.35
CA TRP A 109 0.47 -0.09 -27.74
C TRP A 109 0.12 -1.24 -28.70
N THR A 110 -1.05 -1.17 -29.34
CA THR A 110 -1.26 -1.87 -30.62
C THR A 110 -0.83 -0.93 -31.75
N ALA A 111 -0.57 -1.46 -32.95
CA ALA A 111 -0.14 -0.67 -34.12
C ALA A 111 -1.07 0.51 -34.48
N PHE A 112 -2.27 0.56 -33.89
CA PHE A 112 -3.32 1.55 -34.10
C PHE A 112 -3.75 2.29 -32.82
N SER A 113 -3.13 2.03 -31.67
CA SER A 113 -3.55 2.59 -30.38
C SER A 113 -2.37 3.25 -29.65
N PHE A 114 -2.45 4.58 -29.52
CA PHE A 114 -1.69 5.30 -28.50
C PHE A 114 -2.11 4.76 -27.13
N SER A 115 -1.12 4.37 -26.30
CA SER A 115 -1.27 3.83 -24.94
C SER A 115 -2.61 4.20 -24.28
N SER A 116 -3.45 3.19 -24.04
CA SER A 116 -4.73 3.37 -23.37
C SER A 116 -4.64 2.84 -21.94
N TYR A 117 -5.11 3.62 -20.98
CA TYR A 117 -5.15 3.19 -19.59
C TYR A 117 -6.54 2.63 -19.29
N LYS A 118 -6.57 1.38 -18.82
CA LYS A 118 -7.80 0.73 -18.39
C LYS A 118 -7.91 0.78 -16.88
N LYS A 119 -9.11 1.13 -16.40
CA LYS A 119 -9.45 1.11 -14.99
C LYS A 119 -9.89 -0.29 -14.56
N ILE A 120 -9.30 -0.78 -13.47
CA ILE A 120 -9.73 -1.98 -12.75
C ILE A 120 -10.95 -1.59 -11.90
N THR A 121 -12.09 -2.16 -12.26
CA THR A 121 -13.39 -1.92 -11.61
C THR A 121 -13.73 -2.97 -10.56
N ASN A 122 -12.91 -4.01 -10.38
CA ASN A 122 -13.11 -5.01 -9.33
C ASN A 122 -13.27 -4.34 -7.96
N VAL A 123 -14.30 -4.76 -7.24
CA VAL A 123 -14.52 -4.34 -5.85
C VAL A 123 -13.46 -5.01 -5.00
N VAL A 124 -12.68 -4.22 -4.27
CA VAL A 124 -11.69 -4.73 -3.31
C VAL A 124 -12.36 -4.72 -1.95
N GLN A 125 -12.52 -5.90 -1.36
CA GLN A 125 -13.08 -6.06 -0.03
C GLN A 125 -12.03 -5.71 1.02
N PHE A 126 -12.41 -4.89 1.99
CA PHE A 126 -11.58 -4.51 3.14
C PHE A 126 -12.45 -4.30 4.37
N SER A 127 -11.87 -4.55 5.54
CA SER A 127 -12.55 -4.34 6.81
C SER A 127 -12.38 -2.90 7.31
N VAL A 128 -13.40 -2.36 7.96
CA VAL A 128 -13.31 -1.09 8.71
C VAL A 128 -12.23 -1.17 9.80
N ASN A 129 -12.00 -2.36 10.36
CA ASN A 129 -10.91 -2.62 11.30
C ASN A 129 -9.90 -3.55 10.63
N LEU A 130 -8.78 -2.97 10.19
CA LEU A 130 -7.68 -3.69 9.58
C LEU A 130 -6.79 -4.26 10.69
N ASP A 131 -6.76 -5.59 10.78
CA ASP A 131 -5.89 -6.28 11.72
C ASP A 131 -4.53 -6.53 11.07
N THR A 132 -3.51 -5.80 11.51
CA THR A 132 -2.17 -6.00 10.94
C THR A 132 -1.50 -7.29 11.40
N ARG A 133 -2.13 -8.10 12.26
CA ARG A 133 -1.69 -9.48 12.48
C ARG A 133 -1.64 -10.29 11.19
N GLU A 134 -2.51 -9.99 10.24
CA GLU A 134 -2.47 -10.61 8.91
C GLU A 134 -1.31 -10.07 8.05
N LEU A 135 -0.77 -8.89 8.38
CA LEU A 135 0.46 -8.34 7.81
C LEU A 135 1.74 -8.87 8.47
N ALA A 136 1.63 -9.65 9.55
CA ALA A 136 2.79 -10.13 10.32
C ALA A 136 3.78 -10.93 9.46
N GLN A 137 3.29 -11.63 8.44
CA GLN A 137 4.13 -12.34 7.47
C GLN A 137 5.05 -11.42 6.65
N TYR A 138 4.68 -10.15 6.48
CA TYR A 138 5.47 -9.18 5.72
C TYR A 138 6.38 -8.34 6.61
N VAL A 139 6.38 -8.56 7.92
CA VAL A 139 7.15 -7.74 8.86
C VAL A 139 8.63 -8.16 8.89
N TYR A 140 9.53 -7.18 8.98
CA TYR A 140 10.98 -7.39 8.93
C TYR A 140 11.54 -8.10 10.18
N SER A 141 11.06 -7.75 11.38
CA SER A 141 11.52 -8.34 12.65
C SER A 141 10.37 -8.64 13.60
N LYS A 142 10.56 -9.61 14.49
CA LYS A 142 9.59 -9.97 15.54
C LYS A 142 9.35 -8.86 16.57
N GLU A 143 10.20 -7.82 16.58
CA GLU A 143 10.11 -6.67 17.49
C GLU A 143 9.14 -5.60 16.98
N VAL A 144 8.74 -5.66 15.71
CA VAL A 144 7.75 -4.73 15.16
C VAL A 144 6.40 -5.04 15.81
N LYS A 145 5.94 -4.10 16.63
CA LYS A 145 4.62 -4.18 17.26
C LYS A 145 3.55 -4.02 16.20
N LEU A 146 2.80 -5.09 15.98
CA LEU A 146 1.61 -5.10 15.15
C LEU A 146 0.57 -4.20 15.80
N LYS A 147 -0.07 -3.36 14.98
CA LYS A 147 -1.03 -2.33 15.39
C LYS A 147 -2.38 -2.65 14.79
N SER A 148 -3.46 -2.43 15.52
CA SER A 148 -4.78 -2.44 14.88
C SER A 148 -5.01 -1.09 14.22
N TYR A 149 -5.68 -1.09 13.08
CA TYR A 149 -6.00 0.14 12.35
C TYR A 149 -7.50 0.23 12.13
N THR A 150 -8.03 1.44 12.25
CA THR A 150 -9.43 1.71 11.99
C THR A 150 -9.58 2.71 10.85
N LEU A 151 -10.36 2.33 9.85
CA LEU A 151 -10.66 3.14 8.67
C LEU A 151 -11.43 4.39 9.11
N TYR A 152 -11.01 5.57 8.67
CA TYR A 152 -11.70 6.82 8.97
C TYR A 152 -12.06 7.64 7.73
N ALA A 153 -11.42 7.37 6.60
CA ALA A 153 -11.80 7.97 5.33
C ALA A 153 -11.52 7.02 4.16
N ILE A 154 -12.34 7.12 3.13
CA ILE A 154 -12.07 6.56 1.81
C ILE A 154 -12.24 7.64 0.75
N VAL A 155 -11.38 7.61 -0.26
CA VAL A 155 -11.57 8.35 -1.50
C VAL A 155 -12.05 7.36 -2.53
N ASN A 156 -13.15 7.69 -3.19
CA ASN A 156 -13.78 6.91 -4.23
C ASN A 156 -13.58 7.57 -5.59
N HIS A 157 -13.59 6.77 -6.64
CA HIS A 157 -13.48 7.26 -8.01
C HIS A 157 -14.43 6.52 -8.95
N TYR A 158 -15.24 7.23 -9.72
CA TYR A 158 -16.01 6.70 -10.86
C TYR A 158 -15.54 7.29 -12.19
N GLY A 159 -15.78 6.60 -13.30
CA GLY A 159 -15.31 7.02 -14.62
C GLY A 159 -13.95 6.44 -15.01
N THR A 160 -13.36 7.01 -16.04
CA THR A 160 -12.09 6.60 -16.68
C THR A 160 -10.92 7.44 -16.17
N ILE A 161 -9.72 7.20 -16.71
CA ILE A 161 -8.55 8.04 -16.38
C ILE A 161 -8.70 9.49 -16.89
N SER A 162 -9.46 9.68 -17.98
CA SER A 162 -9.57 10.96 -18.69
C SER A 162 -10.84 11.73 -18.34
N SER A 163 -11.84 11.06 -17.77
CA SER A 163 -13.09 11.67 -17.33
C SER A 163 -13.70 10.85 -16.21
N GLY A 164 -13.82 11.45 -15.03
CA GLY A 164 -14.29 10.78 -13.84
C GLY A 164 -14.66 11.75 -12.74
N HIS A 165 -15.10 11.21 -11.60
CA HIS A 165 -15.50 11.98 -10.44
C HIS A 165 -14.94 11.37 -9.18
N TYR A 166 -14.39 12.23 -8.31
CA TYR A 166 -13.90 11.84 -7.00
C TYR A 166 -14.83 12.38 -5.92
N TYR A 167 -15.05 11.57 -4.89
CA TYR A 167 -15.73 11.97 -3.67
C TYR A 167 -15.10 11.20 -2.52
N SER A 168 -15.40 11.61 -1.29
CA SER A 168 -14.91 10.93 -0.10
C SER A 168 -16.04 10.59 0.85
N ASP A 169 -15.94 9.41 1.46
CA ASP A 169 -16.75 9.05 2.62
C ASP A 169 -15.82 9.10 3.82
N CYS A 170 -16.15 9.92 4.83
CA CYS A 170 -15.32 10.19 6.00
C CYS A 170 -16.13 10.06 7.28
N ARG A 171 -15.46 9.70 8.38
CA ARG A 171 -16.00 9.76 9.74
C ARG A 171 -14.99 10.39 10.69
N PHE A 172 -15.48 10.99 11.76
CA PHE A 172 -14.63 11.69 12.72
C PHE A 172 -13.90 10.72 13.67
N LEU A 173 -14.62 9.78 14.28
CA LEU A 173 -14.06 8.80 15.21
C LEU A 173 -14.50 7.37 14.85
N PRO A 174 -13.75 6.34 15.27
CA PRO A 174 -14.21 4.96 15.21
C PRO A 174 -15.64 4.80 15.74
N GLY A 175 -16.49 4.13 14.97
CA GLY A 175 -17.89 3.84 15.34
C GLY A 175 -18.87 5.01 15.17
N THR A 176 -18.43 6.18 14.73
CA THR A 176 -19.34 7.31 14.46
C THR A 176 -19.96 7.26 13.07
N GLN A 177 -20.96 8.11 12.86
CA GLN A 177 -21.63 8.34 11.58
C GLN A 177 -20.63 8.69 10.46
N TRP A 178 -20.88 8.15 9.27
CA TRP A 178 -20.17 8.50 8.04
C TRP A 178 -20.89 9.62 7.28
N TYR A 179 -20.10 10.48 6.66
CA TYR A 179 -20.54 11.56 5.80
C TYR A 179 -19.87 11.46 4.44
N ARG A 180 -20.63 11.72 3.39
CA ARG A 180 -20.14 11.82 2.02
C ARG A 180 -19.90 13.27 1.66
N TYR A 181 -18.70 13.57 1.18
CA TYR A 181 -18.26 14.85 0.68
C TYR A 181 -18.05 14.73 -0.83
N SER A 182 -18.92 15.37 -1.61
CA SER A 182 -18.84 15.45 -3.07
C SER A 182 -18.92 16.91 -3.48
N ASP A 183 -17.79 17.51 -3.80
CA ASP A 183 -17.64 18.94 -4.09
C ASP A 183 -18.20 19.81 -2.96
N GLN A 184 -19.25 20.58 -3.26
CA GLN A 184 -19.92 21.49 -2.32
C GLN A 184 -20.97 20.79 -1.45
N GLN A 185 -21.28 19.52 -1.74
CA GLN A 185 -22.34 18.78 -1.06
C GLN A 185 -21.77 17.88 0.03
N VAL A 186 -22.34 18.00 1.23
CA VAL A 186 -22.07 17.10 2.36
C VAL A 186 -23.38 16.41 2.72
N THR A 187 -23.37 15.08 2.73
CA THR A 187 -24.56 14.27 3.03
C THR A 187 -24.24 13.22 4.07
N THR A 188 -25.21 12.91 4.91
CA THR A 188 -25.08 11.81 5.89
C THR A 188 -25.33 10.49 5.16
N LEU A 189 -24.43 9.51 5.31
CA LEU A 189 -24.67 8.18 4.77
C LEU A 189 -25.75 7.45 5.59
N GLN A 190 -26.72 6.84 4.90
CA GLN A 190 -27.73 6.01 5.57
C GLN A 190 -27.14 4.68 6.09
N SER A 191 -26.11 4.17 5.39
CA SER A 191 -25.34 3.02 5.82
C SER A 191 -24.40 3.38 6.97
N LYS A 192 -24.15 2.42 7.87
CA LYS A 192 -23.11 2.51 8.90
C LYS A 192 -21.70 2.29 8.34
N GLU A 193 -21.60 1.88 7.08
CA GLU A 193 -20.36 1.61 6.37
C GLU A 193 -20.23 2.48 5.12
N PRO A 194 -19.00 2.85 4.73
CA PRO A 194 -18.78 3.68 3.56
C PRO A 194 -18.93 2.85 2.27
N ASP A 195 -19.00 3.52 1.13
CA ASP A 195 -19.10 2.84 -0.16
C ASP A 195 -17.78 2.20 -0.59
N VAL A 196 -17.73 0.86 -0.57
CA VAL A 196 -16.53 0.10 -0.92
C VAL A 196 -16.39 -0.16 -2.43
N GLY A 197 -17.44 0.08 -3.22
CA GLY A 197 -17.53 -0.38 -4.61
C GLY A 197 -16.52 0.29 -5.55
N SER A 198 -16.13 1.53 -5.24
CA SER A 198 -15.25 2.33 -6.08
C SER A 198 -14.04 2.91 -5.33
N ALA A 199 -13.72 2.32 -4.17
CA ALA A 199 -12.64 2.75 -3.29
C ALA A 199 -11.32 2.85 -4.06
N TYR A 200 -10.69 4.02 -4.02
CA TYR A 200 -9.44 4.34 -4.70
C TYR A 200 -8.29 4.53 -3.71
N MET A 201 -8.56 5.21 -2.59
CA MET A 201 -7.62 5.33 -1.47
C MET A 201 -8.32 5.06 -0.14
N LEU A 202 -7.62 4.40 0.76
CA LEU A 202 -8.09 4.04 2.11
C LEU A 202 -7.21 4.73 3.14
N PHE A 203 -7.83 5.36 4.13
CA PHE A 203 -7.14 6.07 5.20
C PHE A 203 -7.48 5.44 6.55
N TYR A 204 -6.44 4.89 7.17
CA TYR A 204 -6.53 4.18 8.44
C TYR A 204 -5.75 4.91 9.52
N SER A 205 -6.27 4.94 10.74
CA SER A 205 -5.57 5.44 11.92
C SER A 205 -5.28 4.28 12.87
N CYS A 206 -4.08 4.24 13.41
CA CYS A 206 -3.68 3.26 14.41
C CYS A 206 -4.56 3.41 15.65
N VAL A 207 -5.08 2.29 16.14
CA VAL A 207 -5.67 2.16 17.46
C VAL A 207 -4.53 1.81 18.41
N ASP A 208 -4.22 2.72 19.33
CA ASP A 208 -3.29 2.46 20.42
C ASP A 208 -3.95 1.64 21.54
#